data_AF-A0A9D5W622-F1
#
_entry.id   AF-A0A9D5W622-F1
#
_cell.length_a   1.000
_cell.length_b   1.000
_cell.length_c   1.000
_cell.angle_alpha   90.00
_cell.angle_beta   90.00
_cell.angle_gamma   90.00
#
_symmetry.space_group_name_H-M   'P 1'
#
loop_
_entity.id
_entity.type
_entity.pdbx_description
1 polymer ?
#
loop_
_entity_poly.entity_id
_entity_poly.type
_entity_poly.pdbx_seq_one_letter_code
_entity_poly.pdbx_strand_id
1 'polypeptide(L)'
;MQNDAPVVFFHIPKTAGTTLTSVFERLYSGRKQFLAGRNGVAHIADCVRFLGLSEEARREYGYVAGHIEIGILDAMPVKPFVFTFLRNPWDRLVSLYRYVQRSPGHHMHQWIVDHGASLEDFVLDGPWDELHNGMTRRLAGVPHARTNDKRLLRQAVLNMHKYFGFVGLMESFDKSLFCLGRLLGLEASRLVYTRKNVSPGAKAPPDYGEAAKQRILDHNALDYELYGDCCKRFREEAARLVSGAAQNKAFEGFKRAIKERARAGASAGQPEQ
;
A
#
# COMPACT_ATOMS: atom_id res chain seq x y z
N MET A 1 -8.12 -22.28 13.64
CA MET A 1 -9.13 -21.29 14.09
C MET A 1 -8.82 -19.99 13.37
N GLN A 2 -9.69 -19.56 12.45
CA GLN A 2 -9.50 -18.29 11.76
C GLN A 2 -9.86 -17.19 12.76
N ASN A 3 -8.95 -16.25 12.99
CA ASN A 3 -9.10 -15.18 13.98
C ASN A 3 -10.43 -14.43 13.74
N ASP A 4 -11.33 -14.38 14.73
CA ASP A 4 -12.64 -13.71 14.58
C ASP A 4 -12.49 -12.20 14.38
N ALA A 5 -11.38 -11.64 14.84
CA ALA A 5 -11.07 -10.22 14.70
C ALA A 5 -11.06 -9.78 13.23
N PRO A 6 -11.64 -8.61 12.91
CA PRO A 6 -11.60 -8.06 11.57
C PRO A 6 -10.17 -7.72 11.15
N VAL A 7 -9.86 -7.91 9.87
CA VAL A 7 -8.58 -7.50 9.29
C VAL A 7 -8.78 -6.25 8.46
N VAL A 8 -7.91 -5.26 8.67
CA VAL A 8 -7.99 -3.98 7.97
C VAL A 8 -6.72 -3.76 7.15
N PHE A 9 -6.88 -3.63 5.83
CA PHE A 9 -5.82 -3.17 4.94
C PHE A 9 -5.96 -1.68 4.67
N PHE A 10 -5.20 -0.87 5.42
CA PHE A 10 -5.11 0.57 5.19
C PHE A 10 -4.23 0.83 3.96
N HIS A 11 -4.85 1.01 2.79
CA HIS A 11 -4.11 1.11 1.54
C HIS A 11 -3.64 2.54 1.27
N ILE A 12 -2.33 2.72 1.14
CA ILE A 12 -1.71 3.95 0.66
C ILE A 12 -1.45 3.84 -0.86
N PRO A 13 -1.83 4.83 -1.68
CA PRO A 13 -1.64 4.75 -3.12
C PRO A 13 -0.20 4.40 -3.53
N LYS A 14 -0.10 3.52 -4.54
CA LYS A 14 1.16 3.07 -5.18
C LYS A 14 2.11 2.25 -4.28
N THR A 15 1.61 1.66 -3.20
CA THR A 15 2.36 0.74 -2.32
C THR A 15 1.89 -0.73 -2.46
N ALA A 16 1.78 -1.21 -3.71
CA ALA A 16 1.35 -2.59 -4.05
C ALA A 16 -0.12 -2.96 -3.75
N GLY A 17 -1.00 -1.95 -3.65
CA GLY A 17 -2.44 -2.12 -3.40
C GLY A 17 -3.12 -3.18 -4.23
N THR A 18 -3.04 -3.10 -5.56
CA THR A 18 -3.76 -4.03 -6.45
C THR A 18 -3.43 -5.50 -6.21
N THR A 19 -2.16 -5.83 -5.93
CA THR A 19 -1.75 -7.19 -5.63
C THR A 19 -2.27 -7.62 -4.27
N LEU A 20 -2.08 -6.82 -3.23
CA LEU A 20 -2.54 -7.13 -1.87
C LEU A 20 -4.06 -7.24 -1.80
N THR A 21 -4.78 -6.29 -2.38
CA THR A 21 -6.24 -6.33 -2.53
C THR A 21 -6.68 -7.64 -3.18
N SER A 22 -6.09 -8.04 -4.30
CA SER A 22 -6.44 -9.31 -4.97
C SER A 22 -6.14 -10.56 -4.15
N VAL A 23 -5.09 -10.55 -3.32
CA VAL A 23 -4.75 -11.68 -2.43
C VAL A 23 -5.72 -11.74 -1.27
N PHE A 24 -5.98 -10.63 -0.59
CA PHE A 24 -6.76 -10.59 0.63
C PHE A 24 -8.26 -10.67 0.38
N GLU A 25 -8.79 -10.10 -0.70
CA GLU A 25 -10.19 -10.32 -1.09
C GLU A 25 -10.49 -11.81 -1.30
N ARG A 26 -9.54 -12.55 -1.90
CA ARG A 26 -9.64 -14.01 -2.05
C ARG A 26 -9.53 -14.74 -0.71
N LEU A 27 -8.62 -14.33 0.17
CA LEU A 27 -8.44 -14.97 1.47
C LEU A 27 -9.66 -14.82 2.39
N TYR A 28 -10.35 -13.69 2.26
CA TYR A 28 -11.51 -13.32 3.08
C TYR A 28 -12.84 -13.43 2.31
N SER A 29 -12.89 -14.16 1.19
CA SER A 29 -14.12 -14.27 0.35
C SER A 29 -15.32 -14.88 1.07
N GLY A 30 -15.08 -15.67 2.13
CA GLY A 30 -16.13 -16.21 3.00
C GLY A 30 -16.59 -15.28 4.12
N ARG A 31 -16.12 -14.03 4.15
CA ARG A 31 -16.45 -13.02 5.17
C ARG A 31 -17.03 -11.78 4.47
N LYS A 32 -17.93 -11.05 5.12
CA LYS A 32 -18.43 -9.76 4.61
C LYS A 32 -17.26 -8.78 4.47
N GLN A 33 -17.17 -8.10 3.33
CA GLN A 33 -16.04 -7.20 3.00
C GLN A 33 -16.52 -5.77 2.77
N PHE A 34 -15.74 -4.81 3.25
CA PHE A 34 -15.92 -3.39 2.94
C PHE A 34 -14.71 -2.87 2.17
N LEU A 35 -14.91 -2.38 0.95
CA LEU A 35 -13.84 -1.97 0.05
C LEU A 35 -14.03 -0.50 -0.36
N ALA A 36 -13.22 0.39 0.21
CA ALA A 36 -13.29 1.83 -0.05
C ALA A 36 -12.42 2.25 -1.24
N GLY A 37 -12.90 3.20 -2.02
CA GLY A 37 -12.11 3.87 -3.06
C GLY A 37 -11.89 3.06 -4.34
N ARG A 38 -12.69 2.01 -4.60
CA ARG A 38 -12.62 1.24 -5.87
C ARG A 38 -12.84 2.09 -7.12
N ASN A 39 -13.57 3.20 -6.99
CA ASN A 39 -13.89 4.12 -8.10
C ASN A 39 -13.10 5.44 -8.04
N GLY A 40 -11.97 5.49 -7.32
CA GLY A 40 -11.03 6.63 -7.28
C GLY A 40 -11.49 7.82 -6.43
N VAL A 41 -12.64 8.41 -6.75
CA VAL A 41 -13.10 9.68 -6.14
C VAL A 41 -14.03 9.45 -4.94
N ALA A 42 -14.67 8.29 -4.85
CA ALA A 42 -15.70 8.01 -3.85
C ALA A 42 -15.17 7.60 -2.46
N HIS A 43 -13.85 7.58 -2.22
CA HIS A 43 -13.30 7.00 -0.99
C HIS A 43 -13.77 7.71 0.29
N ILE A 44 -13.93 9.04 0.26
CA ILE A 44 -14.52 9.80 1.38
C ILE A 44 -15.98 9.41 1.59
N ALA A 45 -16.77 9.34 0.51
CA ALA A 45 -18.17 8.92 0.58
C ALA A 45 -18.33 7.48 1.09
N ASP A 46 -17.40 6.59 0.72
CA ASP A 46 -17.33 5.23 1.26
C ASP A 46 -17.05 5.26 2.76
N CYS A 47 -16.08 6.07 3.22
CA CYS A 47 -15.78 6.19 4.65
C CYS A 47 -16.98 6.75 5.43
N VAL A 48 -17.64 7.80 4.92
CA VAL A 48 -18.87 8.35 5.52
C VAL A 48 -19.96 7.29 5.60
N ARG A 49 -20.17 6.52 4.53
CA ARG A 49 -21.14 5.41 4.52
C ARG A 49 -20.83 4.38 5.59
N PHE A 50 -19.56 3.99 5.74
CA PHE A 50 -19.15 3.04 6.78
C PHE A 50 -19.39 3.57 8.19
N LEU A 51 -19.05 4.85 8.43
CA LEU A 51 -19.25 5.50 9.72
C LEU A 51 -20.73 5.67 10.08
N GLY A 52 -21.60 5.80 9.08
CA GLY A 52 -23.05 5.86 9.25
C GLY A 52 -23.73 4.52 9.55
N LEU A 53 -22.99 3.39 9.48
CA LEU A 53 -23.53 2.08 9.84
C LEU A 53 -23.67 1.92 11.36
N SER A 54 -24.68 1.16 11.78
CA SER A 54 -24.79 0.72 13.17
C SER A 54 -23.57 -0.09 13.61
N GLU A 55 -23.35 -0.19 14.91
CA GLU A 55 -22.23 -0.98 15.44
C GLU A 55 -22.35 -2.46 15.03
N GLU A 56 -23.57 -3.01 15.05
CA GLU A 56 -23.88 -4.39 14.65
C GLU A 56 -23.54 -4.62 13.18
N ALA A 57 -23.94 -3.70 12.30
CA ALA A 57 -23.63 -3.78 10.88
C ALA A 57 -22.12 -3.69 10.61
N ARG A 58 -21.38 -2.86 11.37
CA ARG A 58 -19.91 -2.79 11.30
C ARG A 58 -19.25 -4.08 11.78
N ARG A 59 -19.80 -4.74 12.78
CA ARG A 59 -19.29 -5.98 13.39
C ARG A 59 -19.30 -7.16 12.43
N GLU A 60 -20.21 -7.16 11.46
CA GLU A 60 -20.27 -8.21 10.43
C GLU A 60 -19.09 -8.18 9.45
N TYR A 61 -18.40 -7.05 9.28
CA TYR A 61 -17.29 -6.95 8.33
C TYR A 61 -16.04 -7.64 8.86
N GLY A 62 -15.70 -8.77 8.25
CA GLY A 62 -14.49 -9.51 8.57
C GLY A 62 -13.23 -8.99 7.88
N TYR A 63 -13.40 -8.17 6.84
CA TYR A 63 -12.30 -7.55 6.09
C TYR A 63 -12.69 -6.14 5.61
N VAL A 64 -11.87 -5.15 5.93
CA VAL A 64 -12.04 -3.75 5.49
C VAL A 64 -10.77 -3.33 4.76
N ALA A 65 -10.87 -2.74 3.58
CA ALA A 65 -9.69 -2.36 2.81
C ALA A 65 -9.91 -1.18 1.88
N GLY A 66 -8.80 -0.57 1.45
CA GLY A 66 -8.78 0.46 0.42
C GLY A 66 -8.29 1.80 0.95
N HIS A 67 -8.62 2.88 0.23
CA HIS A 67 -8.28 4.24 0.63
C HIS A 67 -9.22 4.70 1.76
N ILE A 68 -9.04 4.15 2.95
CA ILE A 68 -9.85 4.48 4.12
C ILE A 68 -9.23 5.62 4.93
N GLU A 69 -10.07 6.41 5.58
CA GLU A 69 -9.63 7.42 6.55
C GLU A 69 -9.33 6.79 7.90
N ILE A 70 -8.38 7.35 8.63
CA ILE A 70 -7.92 6.74 9.88
C ILE A 70 -9.01 6.62 10.95
N GLY A 71 -9.99 7.52 10.93
CA GLY A 71 -11.16 7.48 11.81
C GLY A 71 -12.01 6.22 11.65
N ILE A 72 -11.91 5.51 10.52
CA ILE A 72 -12.52 4.18 10.36
C ILE A 72 -11.99 3.19 11.39
N LEU A 73 -10.71 3.30 11.77
CA LEU A 73 -10.08 2.38 12.72
C LEU A 73 -10.64 2.55 14.14
N ASP A 74 -10.94 3.79 14.56
CA ASP A 74 -11.60 4.06 15.85
C ASP A 74 -13.07 3.62 15.83
N ALA A 75 -13.70 3.64 14.65
CA ALA A 75 -15.08 3.20 14.47
C ALA A 75 -15.24 1.67 14.40
N MET A 76 -14.17 0.89 14.47
CA MET A 76 -14.29 -0.57 14.47
C MET A 76 -14.83 -1.07 15.81
N PRO A 77 -15.90 -1.88 15.84
CA PRO A 77 -16.55 -2.32 17.08
C PRO A 77 -15.75 -3.38 17.85
N VAL A 78 -14.77 -3.98 17.19
CA VAL A 78 -13.79 -4.91 17.76
C VAL A 78 -12.43 -4.48 17.26
N LYS A 79 -11.41 -4.54 18.13
CA LYS A 79 -10.03 -4.19 17.76
C LYS A 79 -9.58 -4.99 16.53
N PRO A 80 -9.34 -4.34 15.38
CA PRO A 80 -8.89 -5.04 14.18
C PRO A 80 -7.40 -5.36 14.22
N PHE A 81 -6.98 -6.35 13.41
CA PHE A 81 -5.59 -6.42 12.97
C PHE A 81 -5.42 -5.50 11.76
N VAL A 82 -4.75 -4.36 11.96
CA VAL A 82 -4.51 -3.38 10.89
C VAL A 82 -3.11 -3.57 10.32
N PHE A 83 -3.01 -3.55 8.99
CA PHE A 83 -1.73 -3.49 8.31
C PHE A 83 -1.72 -2.49 7.17
N THR A 84 -0.53 -2.04 6.80
CA THR A 84 -0.29 -1.23 5.60
C THR A 84 1.04 -1.61 4.96
N PHE A 85 1.27 -1.07 3.76
CA PHE A 85 2.53 -1.19 3.05
C PHE A 85 3.02 0.20 2.67
N LEU A 86 4.31 0.42 2.87
CA LEU A 86 5.01 1.61 2.42
C LEU A 86 5.94 1.28 1.26
N ARG A 87 6.43 2.33 0.62
CA ARG A 87 7.38 2.28 -0.49
C ARG A 87 8.34 3.44 -0.33
N ASN A 88 9.55 3.28 -0.82
CA ASN A 88 10.51 4.37 -0.94
C ASN A 88 9.80 5.58 -1.58
N PRO A 89 9.84 6.78 -0.98
CA PRO A 89 9.04 7.91 -1.44
C PRO A 89 9.34 8.29 -2.90
N TRP A 90 10.61 8.20 -3.34
CA TRP A 90 10.99 8.42 -4.74
C TRP A 90 10.29 7.43 -5.66
N ASP A 91 10.45 6.14 -5.38
CA ASP A 91 9.87 5.09 -6.22
C ASP A 91 8.33 5.14 -6.24
N ARG A 92 7.72 5.58 -5.13
CA ARG A 92 6.28 5.86 -5.04
C ARG A 92 5.88 6.99 -6.00
N LEU A 93 6.57 8.13 -5.95
CA LEU A 93 6.27 9.29 -6.80
C LEU A 93 6.52 9.01 -8.28
N VAL A 94 7.64 8.37 -8.64
CA VAL A 94 7.92 7.92 -10.01
C VAL A 94 6.82 6.99 -10.51
N SER A 95 6.40 6.03 -9.67
CA SER A 95 5.32 5.10 -10.01
C SER A 95 3.95 5.78 -10.13
N LEU A 96 3.71 6.84 -9.35
CA LEU A 96 2.50 7.63 -9.41
C LEU A 96 2.46 8.45 -10.69
N TYR A 97 3.50 9.23 -10.96
CA TYR A 97 3.65 10.03 -12.18
C TYR A 97 3.40 9.19 -13.45
N ARG A 98 4.11 8.06 -13.60
CA ARG A 98 3.91 7.16 -14.74
C ARG A 98 2.51 6.58 -14.84
N TYR A 99 1.87 6.33 -13.70
CA TYR A 99 0.50 5.84 -13.67
C TYR A 99 -0.49 6.91 -14.14
N VAL A 100 -0.35 8.14 -13.66
CA VAL A 100 -1.18 9.27 -14.10
C VAL A 100 -0.96 9.54 -15.59
N GLN A 101 0.31 9.61 -16.03
CA GLN A 101 0.68 9.86 -17.42
C GLN A 101 0.07 8.84 -18.40
N ARG A 102 -0.07 7.57 -18.01
CA ARG A 102 -0.62 6.52 -18.89
C ARG A 102 -2.12 6.26 -18.71
N SER A 103 -2.79 7.01 -17.84
CA SER A 103 -4.19 6.76 -17.46
C SER A 103 -5.06 7.97 -17.79
N PRO A 104 -5.60 8.07 -19.02
CA PRO A 104 -6.40 9.22 -19.44
C PRO A 104 -7.59 9.57 -18.53
N GLY A 105 -8.19 8.57 -17.89
CA GLY A 105 -9.28 8.76 -16.92
C GLY A 105 -8.85 9.22 -15.52
N HIS A 106 -7.55 9.40 -15.26
CA HIS A 106 -7.08 9.89 -13.96
C HIS A 106 -7.23 11.42 -13.89
N HIS A 107 -7.73 11.95 -12.77
CA HIS A 107 -8.03 13.39 -12.62
C HIS A 107 -6.82 14.31 -12.85
N MET A 108 -5.60 13.85 -12.59
CA MET A 108 -4.35 14.59 -12.87
C MET A 108 -3.75 14.35 -14.26
N HIS A 109 -4.34 13.51 -15.11
CA HIS A 109 -3.76 13.18 -16.41
C HIS A 109 -3.68 14.41 -17.31
N GLN A 110 -4.80 15.12 -17.44
CA GLN A 110 -4.88 16.31 -18.29
C GLN A 110 -3.91 17.40 -17.83
N TRP A 111 -3.75 17.56 -16.51
CA TRP A 111 -2.77 18.49 -15.95
C TRP A 111 -1.34 18.18 -16.43
N ILE A 112 -0.92 16.91 -16.44
CA ILE A 112 0.42 16.54 -16.95
C ILE A 112 0.54 16.86 -18.44
N VAL A 113 -0.48 16.54 -19.23
CA VAL A 113 -0.49 16.74 -20.69
C VAL A 113 -0.43 18.23 -21.04
N ASP A 114 -1.29 19.05 -20.45
CA ASP A 114 -1.41 20.48 -20.75
C ASP A 114 -0.13 21.25 -20.41
N HIS A 115 0.57 20.83 -19.35
CA HIS A 115 1.80 21.48 -18.90
C HIS A 115 3.06 20.87 -19.51
N GLY A 116 2.94 19.76 -20.26
CA GLY A 116 4.11 18.97 -20.67
C GLY A 116 4.98 18.55 -19.47
N ALA A 117 4.35 18.35 -18.32
CA ALA A 117 5.01 18.33 -17.02
C ALA A 117 6.00 17.17 -16.90
N SER A 118 7.21 17.46 -16.44
CA SER A 118 8.17 16.44 -15.98
C SER A 118 7.72 15.84 -14.65
N LEU A 119 8.46 14.85 -14.14
CA LEU A 119 8.23 14.33 -12.78
C LEU A 119 8.38 15.43 -11.73
N GLU A 120 9.34 16.32 -11.93
CA GLU A 120 9.61 17.42 -11.00
C GLU A 120 8.44 18.41 -10.97
N ASP A 121 8.04 18.93 -12.12
CA ASP A 121 6.89 19.84 -12.24
C ASP A 121 5.64 19.18 -11.64
N PHE A 122 5.44 17.89 -11.95
CA PHE A 122 4.33 17.13 -11.40
C PHE A 122 4.34 17.05 -9.88
N VAL A 123 5.49 16.84 -9.25
CA VAL A 123 5.57 16.70 -7.78
C VAL A 123 5.50 18.05 -7.09
N LEU A 124 6.21 19.06 -7.60
CA LEU A 124 6.35 20.36 -6.95
C LEU A 124 5.13 21.27 -7.18
N ASP A 125 4.59 21.27 -8.40
CA ASP A 125 3.57 22.22 -8.84
C ASP A 125 2.18 21.58 -9.01
N GLY A 126 2.11 20.25 -9.08
CA GLY A 126 0.86 19.53 -9.25
C GLY A 126 -0.16 19.86 -8.16
N PRO A 127 -1.42 20.25 -8.47
CA PRO A 127 -2.43 20.67 -7.50
C PRO A 127 -3.10 19.50 -6.76
N TRP A 128 -2.38 18.39 -6.55
CA TRP A 128 -2.87 17.24 -5.79
C TRP A 128 -2.05 16.95 -4.54
N ASP A 129 -2.70 16.99 -3.37
CA ASP A 129 -1.98 16.89 -2.09
C ASP A 129 -1.12 15.63 -1.99
N GLU A 130 -1.58 14.49 -2.52
CA GLU A 130 -0.89 13.17 -2.50
C GLU A 130 0.58 13.19 -2.95
N LEU A 131 0.99 14.26 -3.65
CA LEU A 131 2.33 14.52 -4.18
C LEU A 131 3.34 15.06 -3.14
N HIS A 132 2.86 15.52 -1.99
CA HIS A 132 3.69 16.11 -0.92
C HIS A 132 3.49 15.35 0.39
N ASN A 133 4.47 14.61 0.93
CA ASN A 133 4.34 13.87 2.19
C ASN A 133 3.07 12.98 2.26
N GLY A 134 2.69 12.36 1.14
CA GLY A 134 1.41 11.66 0.98
C GLY A 134 1.23 10.47 1.93
N MET A 135 2.29 9.71 2.19
CA MET A 135 2.22 8.57 3.11
C MET A 135 2.04 9.06 4.56
N THR A 136 2.83 10.06 4.96
CA THR A 136 2.80 10.65 6.29
C THR A 136 1.45 11.28 6.58
N ARG A 137 0.89 12.05 5.65
CA ARG A 137 -0.42 12.68 5.83
C ARG A 137 -1.56 11.68 6.01
N ARG A 138 -1.58 10.62 5.21
CA ARG A 138 -2.59 9.56 5.36
C ARG A 138 -2.49 8.87 6.71
N LEU A 139 -1.27 8.54 7.14
CA LEU A 139 -1.03 7.91 8.44
C LEU A 139 -1.29 8.86 9.61
N ALA A 140 -1.12 10.16 9.43
CA ALA A 140 -1.49 11.17 10.42
C ALA A 140 -3.01 11.43 10.48
N GLY A 141 -3.79 11.01 9.47
CA GLY A 141 -5.23 11.29 9.38
C GLY A 141 -5.58 12.68 8.87
N VAL A 142 -4.66 13.35 8.16
CA VAL A 142 -4.87 14.69 7.57
C VAL A 142 -4.49 14.71 6.09
N PRO A 143 -5.18 13.92 5.24
CA PRO A 143 -4.78 13.73 3.84
C PRO A 143 -4.78 15.02 3.00
N HIS A 144 -5.51 16.06 3.40
CA HIS A 144 -5.80 17.26 2.61
C HIS A 144 -5.10 18.55 3.09
N ALA A 145 -3.91 18.43 3.69
CA ALA A 145 -3.18 19.58 4.22
C ALA A 145 -1.68 19.52 3.87
N ARG A 146 -1.22 20.26 2.87
CA ARG A 146 0.21 20.34 2.54
C ARG A 146 0.96 21.11 3.64
N THR A 147 1.82 20.41 4.35
CA THR A 147 2.65 20.99 5.41
C THR A 147 3.89 20.15 5.67
N ASN A 148 5.01 20.83 5.96
CA ASN A 148 6.25 20.22 6.43
C ASN A 148 6.39 20.29 7.96
N ASP A 149 5.32 20.64 8.66
CA ASP A 149 5.30 20.67 10.11
C ASP A 149 5.56 19.28 10.69
N LYS A 150 6.63 19.13 11.48
CA LYS A 150 6.99 17.88 12.13
C LYS A 150 5.92 17.34 13.09
N ARG A 151 4.93 18.15 13.51
CA ARG A 151 3.72 17.65 14.20
C ARG A 151 3.00 16.58 13.39
N LEU A 152 3.01 16.70 12.06
CA LEU A 152 2.42 15.72 11.15
C LEU A 152 3.09 14.36 11.28
N LEU A 153 4.43 14.32 11.21
CA LEU A 153 5.21 13.09 11.36
C LEU A 153 4.99 12.47 12.74
N ARG A 154 5.00 13.28 13.80
CA ARG A 154 4.71 12.79 15.16
C ARG A 154 3.33 12.14 15.24
N GLN A 155 2.30 12.74 14.65
CA GLN A 155 0.95 12.17 14.64
C GLN A 155 0.90 10.86 13.83
N ALA A 156 1.56 10.80 12.67
CA ALA A 156 1.65 9.58 11.88
C ALA A 156 2.28 8.43 12.68
N VAL A 157 3.39 8.69 13.37
CA VAL A 157 4.07 7.71 14.22
C VAL A 157 3.18 7.27 15.39
N LEU A 158 2.51 8.19 16.08
CA LEU A 158 1.56 7.86 17.16
C LEU A 158 0.43 6.96 16.66
N ASN A 159 -0.17 7.29 15.52
CA ASN A 159 -1.21 6.49 14.90
C ASN A 159 -0.68 5.11 14.48
N MET A 160 0.53 5.04 13.94
CA MET A 160 1.19 3.78 13.61
C MET A 160 1.37 2.87 14.83
N HIS A 161 1.76 3.42 15.98
CA HIS A 161 1.85 2.66 17.23
C HIS A 161 0.47 2.26 17.76
N LYS A 162 -0.53 3.15 17.64
CA LYS A 162 -1.89 2.92 18.14
C LYS A 162 -2.62 1.81 17.37
N TYR A 163 -2.58 1.84 16.04
CA TYR A 163 -3.44 0.99 15.21
C TYR A 163 -2.71 -0.14 14.48
N PHE A 164 -1.47 0.05 14.03
CA PHE A 164 -0.87 -0.81 13.00
C PHE A 164 -0.10 -1.98 13.61
N GLY A 165 -0.67 -3.18 13.47
CA GLY A 165 -0.03 -4.44 13.86
C GLY A 165 1.07 -4.89 12.91
N PHE A 166 1.11 -4.38 11.67
CA PHE A 166 2.16 -4.69 10.71
C PHE A 166 2.35 -3.60 9.66
N VAL A 167 3.61 -3.36 9.26
CA VAL A 167 3.98 -2.43 8.19
C VAL A 167 4.94 -3.13 7.24
N GLY A 168 4.45 -3.44 6.03
CA GLY A 168 5.26 -4.05 4.97
C GLY A 168 6.00 -3.01 4.13
N LEU A 169 7.04 -3.45 3.42
CA LEU A 169 7.77 -2.64 2.45
C LEU A 169 7.63 -3.22 1.05
N MET A 170 7.38 -2.36 0.06
CA MET A 170 7.30 -2.77 -1.35
C MET A 170 8.62 -3.36 -1.84
N GLU A 171 9.75 -2.76 -1.47
CA GLU A 171 11.09 -3.19 -1.87
C GLU A 171 11.42 -4.59 -1.36
N SER A 172 10.75 -5.01 -0.29
CA SER A 172 10.81 -6.35 0.28
C SER A 172 9.45 -7.06 0.22
N PHE A 173 8.69 -6.88 -0.87
CA PHE A 173 7.29 -7.31 -0.95
C PHE A 173 7.07 -8.78 -0.59
N ASP A 174 7.83 -9.69 -1.20
CA ASP A 174 7.68 -11.13 -0.97
C ASP A 174 7.93 -11.49 0.51
N LYS A 175 8.95 -10.89 1.13
CA LYS A 175 9.27 -11.07 2.55
C LYS A 175 8.20 -10.46 3.45
N SER A 176 7.70 -9.27 3.08
CA SER A 176 6.65 -8.55 3.81
C SER A 176 5.35 -9.34 3.83
N LEU A 177 4.93 -9.86 2.67
CA LEU A 177 3.73 -10.70 2.54
C LEU A 177 3.87 -12.01 3.32
N PHE A 178 5.04 -12.63 3.29
CA PHE A 178 5.31 -13.82 4.09
C PHE A 178 5.20 -13.54 5.60
N CYS A 179 5.81 -12.46 6.09
CA CYS A 179 5.73 -12.05 7.50
C CYS A 179 4.28 -11.76 7.93
N LEU A 180 3.54 -11.01 7.11
CA LEU A 180 2.12 -10.73 7.34
C LEU A 180 1.30 -12.02 7.43
N GLY A 181 1.57 -12.97 6.55
CA GLY A 181 1.00 -14.31 6.59
C GLY A 181 1.19 -15.00 7.93
N ARG A 182 2.42 -14.99 8.45
CA ARG A 182 2.76 -15.58 9.76
C ARG A 182 2.01 -14.90 10.90
N LEU A 183 1.92 -13.57 10.90
CA LEU A 183 1.18 -12.80 11.91
C LEU A 183 -0.32 -13.10 11.91
N LEU A 184 -0.89 -13.38 10.73
CA LEU A 184 -2.30 -13.72 10.56
C LEU A 184 -2.60 -15.22 10.69
N GLY A 185 -1.58 -16.06 10.94
CA GLY A 185 -1.74 -17.52 10.98
C GLY A 185 -2.14 -18.13 9.62
N LEU A 186 -1.74 -17.49 8.52
CA LEU A 186 -2.06 -17.93 7.17
C LEU A 186 -0.97 -18.84 6.60
N GLU A 187 -1.39 -19.92 5.96
CA GLU A 187 -0.53 -20.80 5.19
C GLU A 187 0.09 -20.06 3.98
N ALA A 188 1.39 -20.23 3.78
CA ALA A 188 2.13 -19.55 2.71
C ALA A 188 1.58 -19.87 1.31
N SER A 189 1.08 -21.09 1.10
CA SER A 189 0.45 -21.53 -0.15
C SER A 189 -0.77 -20.68 -0.54
N ARG A 190 -1.49 -20.11 0.45
CA ARG A 190 -2.68 -19.27 0.20
C ARG A 190 -2.32 -17.83 -0.19
N LEU A 191 -1.10 -17.40 0.14
CA LEU A 191 -0.56 -16.06 -0.14
C LEU A 191 0.06 -15.94 -1.53
N VAL A 192 0.23 -17.06 -2.24
CA VAL A 192 0.83 -17.08 -3.57
C VAL A 192 -0.01 -16.20 -4.52
N TYR A 193 0.68 -15.37 -5.27
CA TYR A 193 0.08 -14.34 -6.11
C TYR A 193 0.78 -14.29 -7.47
N THR A 194 0.09 -13.71 -8.45
CA THR A 194 0.70 -13.38 -9.75
C THR A 194 1.06 -11.91 -9.73
N ARG A 195 2.30 -11.56 -10.07
CA ARG A 195 2.73 -10.16 -10.16
C ARG A 195 1.89 -9.46 -11.23
N LYS A 196 1.08 -8.48 -10.81
CA LYS A 196 0.32 -7.59 -11.71
C LYS A 196 1.08 -6.27 -11.85
N ASN A 197 0.90 -5.59 -12.98
CA ASN A 197 1.52 -4.28 -13.28
C ASN A 197 3.06 -4.29 -13.38
N VAL A 198 3.66 -5.43 -13.76
CA VAL A 198 5.05 -5.46 -14.20
C VAL A 198 5.06 -4.88 -15.61
N SER A 199 5.59 -3.68 -15.80
CA SER A 199 5.77 -3.11 -17.14
C SER A 199 6.79 -3.96 -17.91
N PRO A 200 6.39 -4.71 -18.95
CA PRO A 200 7.35 -5.43 -19.80
C PRO A 200 8.22 -4.39 -20.51
N GLY A 201 9.54 -4.57 -20.49
CA GLY A 201 10.45 -3.62 -21.14
C GLY A 201 10.48 -2.24 -20.49
N ALA A 202 10.34 -2.15 -19.15
CA ALA A 202 10.52 -0.90 -18.43
C ALA A 202 11.88 -0.29 -18.82
N LYS A 203 11.83 0.77 -19.63
CA LYS A 203 13.00 1.61 -19.90
C LYS A 203 13.58 2.02 -18.54
N ALA A 204 14.91 2.09 -18.47
CA ALA A 204 15.57 2.69 -17.32
C ALA A 204 14.85 4.01 -16.98
N PRO A 205 14.64 4.33 -15.70
CA PRO A 205 14.08 5.62 -15.36
C PRO A 205 14.85 6.73 -16.08
N PRO A 206 14.15 7.74 -16.62
CA PRO A 206 14.83 8.94 -17.09
C PRO A 206 15.81 9.39 -16.03
N ASP A 207 16.99 9.85 -16.44
CA ASP A 207 17.81 10.63 -15.53
C ASP A 207 17.07 11.95 -15.29
N TYR A 208 16.60 12.13 -14.05
CA TYR A 208 15.88 13.33 -13.66
C TYR A 208 16.84 14.46 -13.25
N GLY A 209 18.15 14.19 -13.16
CA GLY A 209 19.16 15.10 -12.64
C GLY A 209 19.17 15.15 -11.11
N GLU A 210 20.36 15.20 -10.51
CA GLU A 210 20.52 15.18 -9.06
C GLU A 210 19.89 16.41 -8.37
N ALA A 211 19.90 17.58 -9.02
CA ALA A 211 19.28 18.79 -8.47
C ALA A 211 17.76 18.67 -8.34
N ALA A 212 17.09 18.14 -9.37
CA ALA A 212 15.63 17.94 -9.35
C ALA A 212 15.23 16.87 -8.34
N LYS A 213 16.01 15.78 -8.30
CA LYS A 213 15.86 14.73 -7.30
C LYS A 213 15.93 15.32 -5.90
N GLN A 214 16.94 16.13 -5.58
CA GLN A 214 17.07 16.76 -4.27
C GLN A 214 15.86 17.65 -3.92
N ARG A 215 15.36 18.46 -4.86
CA ARG A 215 14.15 19.27 -4.62
C ARG A 215 12.92 18.42 -4.31
N ILE A 216 12.74 17.30 -5.03
CA ILE A 216 11.67 16.32 -4.74
C ILE A 216 11.85 15.68 -3.36
N LEU A 217 13.09 15.35 -2.96
CA LEU A 217 13.40 14.82 -1.63
C LEU A 217 12.99 15.81 -0.53
N ASP A 218 13.43 17.06 -0.66
CA ASP A 218 13.15 18.11 0.32
C ASP A 218 11.64 18.40 0.41
N HIS A 219 10.95 18.41 -0.73
CA HIS A 219 9.48 18.56 -0.79
C HIS A 219 8.72 17.40 -0.13
N ASN A 220 9.36 16.24 0.05
CA ASN A 220 8.77 15.04 0.65
C ASN A 220 9.54 14.55 1.88
N ALA A 221 10.22 15.47 2.60
CA ALA A 221 11.15 15.12 3.67
C ALA A 221 10.51 14.28 4.78
N LEU A 222 9.23 14.50 5.11
CA LEU A 222 8.56 13.75 6.16
C LEU A 222 8.26 12.31 5.75
N ASP A 223 7.92 12.07 4.48
CA ASP A 223 7.76 10.71 3.94
C ASP A 223 9.08 9.93 3.99
N TYR A 224 10.23 10.59 3.78
CA TYR A 224 11.54 9.97 3.90
C TYR A 224 11.90 9.64 5.35
N GLU A 225 11.68 10.57 6.28
CA GLU A 225 11.93 10.35 7.72
C GLU A 225 11.07 9.17 8.21
N LEU A 226 9.77 9.19 7.92
CA LEU A 226 8.83 8.11 8.23
C LEU A 226 9.25 6.77 7.64
N TYR A 227 9.59 6.75 6.34
CA TYR A 227 9.98 5.53 5.64
C TYR A 227 11.26 4.92 6.22
N GLY A 228 12.23 5.75 6.62
CA GLY A 228 13.46 5.31 7.28
C GLY A 228 13.19 4.57 8.59
N ASP A 229 12.27 5.08 9.41
CA ASP A 229 11.90 4.43 10.67
C ASP A 229 11.08 3.15 10.45
N CYS A 230 10.18 3.14 9.46
CA CYS A 230 9.45 1.94 9.07
C CYS A 230 10.39 0.86 8.52
N CYS A 231 11.47 1.24 7.82
CA CYS A 231 12.50 0.31 7.38
C CYS A 231 13.25 -0.35 8.54
N LYS A 232 13.52 0.39 9.63
CA LYS A 232 14.13 -0.17 10.86
C LYS A 232 13.16 -1.16 11.50
N ARG A 233 11.92 -0.72 11.77
CA ARG A 233 10.87 -1.56 12.37
C ARG A 233 10.63 -2.85 11.58
N PHE A 234 10.52 -2.76 10.25
CA PHE A 234 10.30 -3.94 9.42
C PHE A 234 11.48 -4.92 9.48
N ARG A 235 12.74 -4.43 9.49
CA ARG A 235 13.91 -5.31 9.61
C ARG A 235 13.89 -6.10 10.89
N GLU A 236 13.53 -5.48 12.01
CA GLU A 236 13.39 -6.13 13.32
C GLU A 236 12.25 -7.15 13.33
N GLU A 237 11.06 -6.77 12.84
CA GLU A 237 9.91 -7.68 12.72
C GLU A 237 10.22 -8.88 11.83
N ALA A 238 10.86 -8.65 10.68
CA ALA A 238 11.22 -9.70 9.73
C ALA A 238 12.33 -10.60 10.26
N ALA A 239 13.29 -10.08 11.02
CA ALA A 239 14.30 -10.88 11.71
C ALA A 239 13.65 -11.80 12.74
N ARG A 240 12.65 -11.32 13.48
CA ARG A 240 11.91 -12.12 14.46
C ARG A 240 11.01 -13.20 13.82
N LEU A 241 10.35 -12.88 12.71
CA LEU A 241 9.37 -13.76 12.07
C LEU A 241 10.00 -14.77 11.10
N VAL A 242 11.15 -14.42 10.53
CA VAL A 242 11.89 -15.23 9.56
C VAL A 242 13.30 -15.48 10.08
N SER A 243 13.39 -16.05 11.30
CA SER A 243 14.64 -16.50 11.91
C SER A 243 14.79 -18.02 11.84
N GLY A 244 16.03 -18.46 11.59
CA GLY A 244 16.41 -19.87 11.66
C GLY A 244 16.15 -20.66 10.38
N ALA A 245 16.78 -21.85 10.30
CA ALA A 245 16.81 -22.65 9.08
C ALA A 245 15.41 -23.06 8.58
N ALA A 246 14.49 -23.40 9.48
CA ALA A 246 13.14 -23.81 9.13
C ALA A 246 12.33 -22.68 8.47
N GLN A 247 12.34 -21.48 9.06
CA GLN A 247 11.62 -20.34 8.49
C GLN A 247 12.25 -19.85 7.18
N ASN A 248 13.58 -19.87 7.09
CA ASN A 248 14.28 -19.56 5.85
C ASN A 248 13.89 -20.55 4.74
N LYS A 249 13.87 -21.85 5.03
CA LYS A 249 13.43 -22.87 4.07
C LYS A 249 11.97 -22.67 3.65
N ALA A 250 11.08 -22.33 4.58
CA ALA A 250 9.67 -22.03 4.29
C ALA A 250 9.53 -20.79 3.39
N PHE A 251 10.31 -19.74 3.65
CA PHE A 251 10.32 -18.53 2.82
C PHE A 251 10.87 -18.80 1.41
N GLU A 252 11.94 -19.58 1.27
CA GLU A 252 12.44 -19.99 -0.05
C GLU A 252 11.41 -20.83 -0.82
N GLY A 253 10.73 -21.75 -0.13
CA GLY A 253 9.61 -22.52 -0.70
C GLY A 253 8.48 -21.61 -1.18
N PHE A 254 8.11 -20.60 -0.40
CA PHE A 254 7.11 -19.60 -0.79
C PHE A 254 7.51 -18.80 -2.04
N LYS A 255 8.76 -18.32 -2.11
CA LYS A 255 9.28 -17.63 -3.31
C LYS A 255 9.24 -18.52 -4.55
N ARG A 256 9.58 -19.81 -4.40
CA ARG A 256 9.52 -20.78 -5.50
C ARG A 256 8.07 -20.96 -5.99
N ALA A 257 7.11 -21.11 -5.09
CA ALA A 257 5.69 -21.23 -5.44
C ALA A 257 5.15 -20.00 -6.20
N ILE A 258 5.59 -18.79 -5.84
CA ILE A 258 5.26 -17.56 -6.59
C ILE A 258 5.78 -17.64 -8.03
N LYS A 259 7.03 -18.06 -8.22
CA LYS A 259 7.64 -18.21 -9.55
C LYS A 259 6.94 -19.27 -10.40
N GLU A 260 6.59 -20.41 -9.80
CA GLU A 260 5.87 -21.50 -10.47
C GLU A 260 4.47 -21.05 -10.92
N ARG A 261 3.72 -20.36 -10.05
CA ARG A 261 2.42 -19.80 -10.41
C ARG A 261 2.50 -18.80 -11.57
N ALA A 262 3.56 -17.97 -11.59
CA ALA A 262 3.79 -17.03 -12.68
C ALA A 262 4.03 -17.73 -14.02
N ARG A 263 4.78 -18.85 -14.02
CA ARG A 263 5.03 -19.67 -15.23
C ARG A 263 3.75 -20.35 -15.73
N ALA A 264 2.98 -20.97 -14.84
CA ALA A 264 1.73 -21.64 -15.21
C ALA A 264 0.67 -20.67 -15.78
N GLY A 265 0.64 -19.43 -15.29
CA GLY A 265 -0.21 -18.38 -15.85
C GLY A 265 0.25 -17.86 -17.21
N ALA A 266 1.54 -17.98 -17.55
CA ALA A 266 2.08 -17.57 -18.85
C ALA A 266 1.86 -18.64 -19.93
N SER A 267 1.92 -19.93 -19.59
CA SER A 267 1.67 -21.05 -20.51
C SER A 267 0.20 -21.21 -20.91
N ALA A 268 -0.75 -20.74 -20.10
CA ALA A 268 -2.19 -20.78 -20.41
C ALA A 268 -2.66 -19.62 -21.32
N GLY A 269 -1.76 -18.72 -21.74
CA GLY A 269 -2.08 -17.51 -22.51
C GLY A 269 -1.56 -17.50 -23.95
N GLN A 270 -1.06 -18.62 -24.48
CA GLN A 270 -0.80 -18.76 -25.92
C GLN A 270 -2.07 -19.29 -26.59
N PRO A 271 -2.71 -18.54 -27.50
CA PRO A 271 -3.71 -19.12 -28.37
C PRO A 271 -3.01 -20.18 -29.23
N GLU A 272 -3.60 -21.38 -29.31
CA GLU A 272 -3.28 -22.32 -30.38
C GLU A 272 -3.47 -21.59 -31.72
N GLN A 273 -2.46 -21.72 -32.58
CA GLN A 273 -2.39 -21.12 -33.91
C GLN A 273 -3.46 -21.66 -34.84
#